data_AF-A0A238VS77-F1
#
_entry.id   AF-A0A238VS77-F1
#
_cell.length_a   1.000
_cell.length_b   1.000
_cell.length_c   1.000
_cell.angle_alpha   90.00
_cell.angle_beta   90.00
_cell.angle_gamma   90.00
#
_symmetry.space_group_name_H-M   'P 1'
#
loop_
_entity.id
_entity.type
_entity.pdbx_description
1 polymer ?
#
loop_
_entity_poly.entity_id
_entity_poly.type
_entity_poly.pdbx_seq_one_letter_code
_entity_poly.pdbx_strand_id
1 'polypeptide(L)'
;MKTIDKYLFQALDNYPYSLEETIESLDYAFSYDAKNTMVLCLYGRIQAEQLWNYEEAKHYFQEALAINIHALEVYPHYLHTLILNEDYVEAQKLIDFALTVKGINKSEILVKKAILLEAQQQFKEALREIKKAKLCTLQFTFESDITEVEKRIKGKIDLLEKKKKSKKSKKDSKKKSN
;
A
#
# COMPACT_ATOMS: atom_id res chain seq x y z
N MET A 1 -22.51 -8.74 -21.35
CA MET A 1 -21.92 -7.86 -20.32
C MET A 1 -23.03 -7.53 -19.35
N LYS A 2 -22.90 -7.80 -18.04
CA LYS A 2 -23.93 -7.41 -17.08
C LYS A 2 -23.95 -5.87 -17.01
N THR A 3 -25.09 -5.28 -16.67
CA THR A 3 -25.23 -3.82 -16.59
C THR A 3 -24.23 -3.21 -15.62
N ILE A 4 -23.94 -3.90 -14.50
CA ILE A 4 -22.90 -3.50 -13.55
C ILE A 4 -21.50 -3.45 -14.16
N ASP A 5 -21.13 -4.43 -15.00
CA ASP A 5 -19.79 -4.51 -15.58
C ASP A 5 -19.50 -3.25 -16.42
N LYS A 6 -20.51 -2.71 -17.10
CA LYS A 6 -20.38 -1.47 -17.88
C LYS A 6 -19.92 -0.31 -17.00
N TYR A 7 -20.69 -0.03 -15.95
CA TYR A 7 -20.47 1.12 -15.08
C TYR A 7 -19.19 0.96 -14.26
N LEU A 8 -18.89 -0.25 -13.81
CA LEU A 8 -17.63 -0.55 -13.13
C LEU A 8 -16.42 -0.30 -14.05
N PHE A 9 -16.47 -0.73 -15.31
CA PHE A 9 -15.38 -0.50 -16.25
C PHE A 9 -15.22 0.99 -16.56
N GLN A 10 -16.31 1.73 -16.74
CA GLN A 10 -16.25 3.18 -16.93
C GLN A 10 -15.60 3.88 -15.72
N ALA A 11 -15.97 3.49 -14.50
CA ALA A 11 -15.35 4.02 -13.29
C ALA A 11 -13.84 3.70 -13.22
N LEU A 12 -13.45 2.47 -13.58
CA LEU A 12 -12.05 2.05 -13.57
C LEU A 12 -11.21 2.74 -14.66
N ASP A 13 -11.75 2.93 -15.85
CA ASP A 13 -11.07 3.61 -16.96
C ASP A 13 -10.86 5.11 -16.65
N ASN A 14 -11.82 5.73 -15.97
CA ASN A 14 -11.77 7.14 -15.61
C ASN A 14 -10.87 7.42 -14.40
N TYR A 15 -10.70 6.46 -13.48
CA TYR A 15 -9.91 6.65 -12.28
C TYR A 15 -8.39 6.51 -12.55
N PRO A 16 -7.52 7.41 -12.06
CA PRO A 16 -7.80 8.55 -11.18
C PRO A 16 -7.92 9.91 -11.92
N TYR A 17 -8.11 9.92 -13.23
CA TYR A 17 -7.98 11.12 -14.06
C TYR A 17 -9.23 12.01 -14.07
N SER A 18 -10.44 11.42 -14.04
CA SER A 18 -11.72 12.14 -13.98
C SER A 18 -12.54 11.67 -12.77
N LEU A 19 -12.42 12.39 -11.65
CA LEU A 19 -13.06 11.99 -10.39
C LEU A 19 -14.58 12.08 -10.46
N GLU A 20 -15.12 13.12 -11.11
CA GLU A 20 -16.57 13.31 -11.28
C GLU A 20 -17.19 12.13 -12.04
N GLU A 21 -16.65 11.80 -13.23
CA GLU A 21 -17.16 10.68 -14.02
C GLU A 21 -16.91 9.33 -13.35
N THR A 22 -15.82 9.20 -12.58
CA THR A 22 -15.57 8.01 -11.76
C THR A 22 -16.69 7.83 -10.75
N ILE A 23 -17.02 8.87 -9.96
CA ILE A 23 -18.04 8.79 -8.91
C ILE A 23 -19.41 8.53 -9.53
N GLU A 24 -19.79 9.25 -10.59
CA GLU A 24 -21.08 9.03 -11.25
C GLU A 24 -21.22 7.57 -11.72
N SER A 25 -20.23 7.05 -12.44
CA SER A 25 -20.24 5.67 -12.93
C SER A 25 -20.22 4.67 -11.76
N LEU A 26 -19.47 4.96 -10.70
CA LEU A 26 -19.35 4.10 -9.55
C LEU A 26 -20.66 4.03 -8.75
N ASP A 27 -21.36 5.14 -8.57
CA ASP A 27 -22.68 5.21 -7.93
C ASP A 27 -23.70 4.39 -8.70
N TYR A 28 -23.69 4.47 -10.04
CA TYR A 28 -24.50 3.58 -10.86
C TYR A 28 -24.15 2.11 -10.62
N ALA A 29 -22.86 1.73 -10.66
CA ALA A 29 -22.43 0.35 -10.41
C ALA A 29 -22.87 -0.16 -9.03
N PHE A 30 -22.72 0.68 -7.99
CA PHE A 30 -23.14 0.39 -6.62
C PHE A 30 -24.66 0.20 -6.50
N SER A 31 -25.45 1.01 -7.19
CA SER A 31 -26.91 0.88 -7.19
C SER A 31 -27.40 -0.47 -7.75
N TYR A 32 -26.62 -1.11 -8.63
CA TYR A 32 -26.93 -2.44 -9.17
C TYR A 32 -26.47 -3.58 -8.25
N ASP A 33 -25.30 -3.45 -7.62
CA ASP A 33 -24.80 -4.42 -6.65
C ASP A 33 -23.86 -3.77 -5.62
N ALA A 34 -24.44 -3.41 -4.49
CA ALA A 34 -23.71 -2.83 -3.36
C ALA A 34 -22.70 -3.83 -2.73
N LYS A 35 -22.79 -5.13 -3.04
CA LYS A 35 -21.88 -6.16 -2.51
C LYS A 35 -20.73 -6.47 -3.47
N ASN A 36 -20.62 -5.76 -4.58
CA ASN A 36 -19.52 -5.98 -5.50
C ASN A 36 -18.19 -5.52 -4.89
N THR A 37 -17.24 -6.43 -4.69
CA THR A 37 -15.97 -6.12 -4.01
C THR A 37 -15.10 -5.14 -4.78
N MET A 38 -15.16 -5.13 -6.11
CA MET A 38 -14.42 -4.17 -6.94
C MET A 38 -14.97 -2.75 -6.77
N VAL A 39 -16.30 -2.60 -6.68
CA VAL A 39 -16.97 -1.32 -6.42
C VAL A 39 -16.57 -0.78 -5.05
N LEU A 40 -16.70 -1.61 -4.00
CA LEU A 40 -16.31 -1.25 -2.63
C LEU A 40 -14.81 -0.91 -2.55
N CYS A 41 -13.95 -1.69 -3.23
CA CYS A 41 -12.53 -1.41 -3.31
C CYS A 41 -12.25 -0.04 -3.94
N LEU A 42 -12.93 0.32 -5.03
CA LEU A 42 -12.74 1.62 -5.68
C LEU A 42 -13.23 2.79 -4.81
N TYR A 43 -14.35 2.65 -4.09
CA TYR A 43 -14.74 3.65 -3.09
C TYR A 43 -13.70 3.80 -1.99
N GLY A 44 -13.21 2.68 -1.44
CA GLY A 44 -12.15 2.70 -0.42
C GLY A 44 -10.90 3.42 -0.91
N ARG A 45 -10.51 3.20 -2.17
CA ARG A 45 -9.40 3.91 -2.82
C ARG A 45 -9.67 5.41 -2.95
N ILE A 46 -10.85 5.82 -3.43
CA ILE A 46 -11.19 7.25 -3.54
C ILE A 46 -11.12 7.93 -2.16
N GLN A 47 -11.67 7.31 -1.12
CA GLN A 47 -11.62 7.84 0.24
C GLN A 47 -10.17 7.99 0.74
N ALA A 48 -9.32 6.99 0.53
CA ALA A 48 -7.93 7.04 1.01
C ALA A 48 -7.01 7.93 0.16
N GLU A 49 -7.12 7.86 -1.17
CA GLU A 49 -6.17 8.44 -2.13
C GLU A 49 -6.54 9.88 -2.50
N GLN A 50 -7.85 10.22 -2.57
CA GLN A 50 -8.32 11.54 -3.01
C GLN A 50 -8.86 12.40 -1.87
N LEU A 51 -9.46 11.78 -0.85
CA LEU A 51 -10.11 12.50 0.26
C LEU A 51 -9.32 12.41 1.57
N TRP A 52 -8.26 11.59 1.63
CA TRP A 52 -7.49 11.30 2.84
C TRP A 52 -8.35 10.87 4.04
N ASN A 53 -9.53 10.32 3.78
CA ASN A 53 -10.45 9.82 4.79
C ASN A 53 -10.18 8.33 5.03
N TYR A 54 -9.14 8.06 5.82
CA TYR A 54 -8.63 6.70 6.02
C TYR A 54 -9.60 5.80 6.79
N GLU A 55 -10.36 6.32 7.76
CA GLU A 55 -11.33 5.51 8.52
C GLU A 55 -12.49 5.04 7.64
N GLU A 56 -13.02 5.92 6.79
CA GLU A 56 -14.05 5.52 5.82
C GLU A 56 -13.50 4.54 4.77
N ALA A 57 -12.28 4.77 4.30
CA ALA A 57 -11.62 3.83 3.39
C ALA A 57 -11.46 2.43 4.01
N LYS A 58 -11.06 2.36 5.28
CA LYS A 58 -10.97 1.10 6.03
C LYS A 58 -12.31 0.38 6.08
N HIS A 59 -13.40 1.11 6.34
CA HIS A 59 -14.75 0.53 6.34
C HIS A 59 -15.07 -0.16 5.01
N TYR A 60 -14.90 0.52 3.87
CA TYR A 60 -15.15 -0.07 2.56
C TYR A 60 -14.29 -1.31 2.27
N PHE A 61 -13.00 -1.28 2.61
CA PHE A 61 -12.12 -2.43 2.41
C PHE A 61 -12.49 -3.62 3.31
N GLN A 62 -12.85 -3.36 4.57
CA GLN A 62 -13.31 -4.37 5.50
C GLN A 62 -14.62 -5.00 5.03
N GLU A 63 -15.56 -4.20 4.54
CA GLU A 63 -16.82 -4.67 3.98
C GLU A 63 -16.57 -5.58 2.76
N ALA A 64 -15.70 -5.16 1.83
CA ALA A 64 -15.33 -5.96 0.67
C ALA A 64 -14.75 -7.33 1.07
N LEU A 65 -13.83 -7.36 2.04
CA LEU A 65 -13.23 -8.62 2.53
C LEU A 65 -14.19 -9.47 3.35
N ALA A 66 -15.17 -8.87 4.04
CA ALA A 66 -16.23 -9.58 4.73
C ALA A 66 -17.18 -10.29 3.74
N ILE A 67 -17.42 -9.67 2.58
CA ILE A 67 -18.21 -10.28 1.50
C ILE A 67 -17.43 -11.40 0.82
N ASN A 68 -16.17 -11.15 0.46
CA ASN A 68 -15.31 -12.14 -0.17
C ASN A 68 -13.87 -11.98 0.30
N ILE A 69 -13.43 -12.91 1.15
CA ILE A 69 -12.06 -12.96 1.65
C ILE A 69 -11.03 -13.19 0.53
N HIS A 70 -11.46 -13.69 -0.64
CA HIS A 70 -10.65 -13.86 -1.83
C HIS A 70 -10.74 -12.68 -2.81
N ALA A 71 -11.21 -11.50 -2.38
CA ALA A 71 -11.12 -10.25 -3.14
C ALA A 71 -9.65 -9.75 -3.17
N LEU A 72 -8.84 -10.36 -4.03
CA LEU A 72 -7.39 -10.16 -4.11
C LEU A 72 -7.02 -8.70 -4.39
N GLU A 73 -7.86 -7.99 -5.14
CA GLU A 73 -7.73 -6.58 -5.47
C GLU A 73 -7.70 -5.67 -4.24
N VAL A 74 -8.32 -6.06 -3.12
CA VAL A 74 -8.48 -5.20 -1.95
C VAL A 74 -7.17 -5.08 -1.16
N TYR A 75 -6.43 -6.18 -1.02
CA TYR A 75 -5.31 -6.28 -0.10
C TYR A 75 -4.23 -5.22 -0.29
N PRO A 76 -3.72 -4.95 -1.51
CA PRO A 76 -2.65 -3.97 -1.68
C PRO A 76 -3.07 -2.54 -1.31
N HIS A 77 -4.31 -2.17 -1.62
CA HIS A 77 -4.87 -0.85 -1.32
C HIS A 77 -5.16 -0.69 0.16
N TYR A 78 -5.83 -1.67 0.76
CA TYR A 78 -6.13 -1.65 2.19
C TYR A 78 -4.86 -1.62 3.04
N LEU A 79 -3.85 -2.44 2.71
CA LEU A 79 -2.55 -2.39 3.37
C LEU A 79 -1.88 -1.04 3.24
N HIS A 80 -1.98 -0.39 2.08
CA HIS A 80 -1.42 0.93 1.91
C HIS A 80 -2.10 1.95 2.81
N THR A 81 -3.44 1.94 2.84
CA THR A 81 -4.26 2.80 3.71
C THR A 81 -3.91 2.62 5.17
N LEU A 82 -3.81 1.39 5.67
CA LEU A 82 -3.42 1.13 7.06
C LEU A 82 -2.03 1.66 7.38
N ILE A 83 -1.06 1.52 6.48
CA ILE A 83 0.29 2.04 6.69
C ILE A 83 0.30 3.58 6.71
N LEU A 84 -0.46 4.22 5.82
CA LEU A 84 -0.56 5.69 5.77
C LEU A 84 -1.28 6.26 6.99
N ASN A 85 -2.29 5.56 7.51
CA ASN A 85 -3.01 5.92 8.73
C ASN A 85 -2.25 5.55 10.02
N GLU A 86 -1.03 5.02 9.90
CA GLU A 86 -0.19 4.55 11.01
C GLU A 86 -0.78 3.38 11.83
N ASP A 87 -1.75 2.64 11.28
CA ASP A 87 -2.39 1.44 11.86
C ASP A 87 -1.49 0.19 11.73
N TYR A 88 -0.25 0.30 12.21
CA TYR A 88 0.81 -0.68 11.94
C TYR A 88 0.52 -2.09 12.45
N VAL A 89 -0.17 -2.23 13.58
CA VAL A 89 -0.52 -3.54 14.16
C VAL A 89 -1.53 -4.26 13.28
N GLU A 90 -2.51 -3.53 12.77
CA GLU A 90 -3.53 -4.07 11.86
C GLU A 90 -2.92 -4.40 10.51
N ALA A 91 -2.08 -3.51 9.96
CA ALA A 91 -1.34 -3.77 8.73
C ALA A 91 -0.50 -5.05 8.81
N GLN A 92 0.22 -5.27 9.92
CA GLN A 92 1.01 -6.49 10.11
C GLN A 92 0.16 -7.75 10.13
N LYS A 93 -0.98 -7.73 10.84
CA LYS A 93 -1.93 -8.87 10.87
C LYS A 93 -2.48 -9.17 9.48
N LEU A 94 -2.86 -8.13 8.74
CA LEU A 94 -3.40 -8.27 7.38
C LEU A 94 -2.32 -8.80 6.42
N ILE A 95 -1.06 -8.37 6.53
CA ILE A 95 0.06 -8.91 5.74
C ILE A 95 0.21 -10.41 5.99
N ASP A 96 0.26 -10.82 7.26
CA ASP A 96 0.48 -12.22 7.62
C ASP A 96 -0.66 -13.10 7.11
N PHE A 97 -1.90 -12.61 7.19
CA PHE A 97 -3.05 -13.28 6.60
C PHE A 97 -2.99 -13.32 5.06
N ALA A 98 -2.75 -12.18 4.41
CA ALA A 98 -2.72 -12.05 2.95
C ALA A 98 -1.71 -13.03 2.32
N LEU A 99 -0.54 -13.23 2.94
CA LEU A 99 0.47 -14.17 2.45
C LEU A 99 0.00 -15.65 2.44
N THR A 100 -1.06 -15.98 3.20
CA THR A 100 -1.70 -17.32 3.19
C THR A 100 -2.76 -17.48 2.12
N VAL A 101 -3.25 -16.38 1.53
CA VAL A 101 -4.35 -16.39 0.55
C VAL A 101 -3.85 -16.93 -0.80
N LYS A 102 -4.54 -17.94 -1.33
CA LYS A 102 -4.22 -18.50 -2.65
C LYS A 102 -4.51 -17.47 -3.74
N GLY A 103 -3.57 -17.32 -4.68
CA GLY A 103 -3.70 -16.39 -5.81
C GLY A 103 -3.20 -14.97 -5.53
N ILE A 104 -2.90 -14.63 -4.28
CA ILE A 104 -2.36 -13.32 -3.93
C ILE A 104 -1.01 -13.05 -4.63
N ASN A 105 -0.79 -11.82 -5.04
CA ASN A 105 0.53 -11.38 -5.49
C ASN A 105 1.47 -11.24 -4.27
N LYS A 106 2.18 -12.33 -3.95
CA LYS A 106 3.09 -12.36 -2.78
C LYS A 106 4.18 -11.29 -2.86
N SER A 107 4.67 -10.98 -4.05
CA SER A 107 5.71 -9.95 -4.22
C SER A 107 5.18 -8.59 -3.76
N GLU A 108 3.99 -8.22 -4.20
CA GLU A 108 3.34 -6.95 -3.81
C GLU A 108 3.08 -6.86 -2.30
N ILE A 109 2.59 -7.94 -1.68
CA ILE A 109 2.39 -7.97 -0.22
C ILE A 109 3.72 -7.84 0.54
N LEU A 110 4.80 -8.47 0.05
CA LEU A 110 6.14 -8.32 0.64
C LEU A 110 6.69 -6.90 0.49
N VAL A 111 6.36 -6.21 -0.61
CA VAL A 111 6.66 -4.78 -0.76
C VAL A 111 5.92 -3.96 0.28
N LYS A 112 4.61 -4.20 0.51
CA LYS A 112 3.87 -3.51 1.58
C LYS A 112 4.48 -3.78 2.96
N LYS A 113 4.95 -5.01 3.22
CA LYS A 113 5.69 -5.35 4.45
C LYS A 113 6.99 -4.56 4.59
N ALA A 114 7.75 -4.40 3.50
CA ALA A 114 8.94 -3.56 3.51
C ALA A 114 8.60 -2.08 3.79
N ILE A 115 7.51 -1.56 3.24
CA ILE A 115 7.05 -0.19 3.47
C ILE A 115 6.59 0.00 4.93
N LEU A 116 5.90 -0.98 5.51
CA LEU A 116 5.54 -0.98 6.93
C LEU A 116 6.80 -0.88 7.82
N LEU A 117 7.80 -1.74 7.58
CA LEU A 117 9.07 -1.72 8.30
C LEU A 117 9.84 -0.40 8.05
N GLU A 118 9.73 0.17 6.85
CA GLU A 118 10.29 1.48 6.51
C GLU A 118 9.64 2.60 7.34
N ALA A 119 8.32 2.59 7.51
CA ALA A 119 7.58 3.55 8.35
C ALA A 119 8.00 3.44 9.83
N GLN A 120 8.25 2.21 10.30
CA GLN A 120 8.76 1.92 11.64
C GLN A 120 10.28 2.15 11.78
N GLN A 121 10.95 2.65 10.75
CA GLN A 121 12.40 2.89 10.71
C GLN A 121 13.28 1.64 10.86
N GLN A 122 12.71 0.44 10.64
CA GLN A 122 13.41 -0.84 10.63
C GLN A 122 14.01 -1.13 9.25
N PHE A 123 14.86 -0.22 8.76
CA PHE A 123 15.33 -0.24 7.36
C PHE A 123 16.08 -1.52 6.95
N LYS A 124 16.84 -2.12 7.87
CA LYS A 124 17.58 -3.36 7.58
C LYS A 124 16.64 -4.54 7.33
N GLU A 125 15.56 -4.61 8.09
CA GLU A 125 14.53 -5.64 7.95
C GLU A 125 13.70 -5.38 6.69
N ALA A 126 13.35 -4.12 6.42
CA ALA A 126 12.70 -3.70 5.19
C ALA A 126 13.46 -4.17 3.94
N LEU A 127 14.79 -4.00 3.90
CA LEU A 127 15.62 -4.48 2.78
C LEU A 127 15.65 -6.02 2.65
N ARG A 128 15.45 -6.77 3.74
CA ARG A 128 15.33 -8.24 3.66
C ARG A 128 14.02 -8.65 3.02
N GLU A 129 12.92 -7.98 3.37
CA GLU A 129 11.61 -8.23 2.75
C GLU A 129 11.61 -7.83 1.27
N ILE A 130 12.28 -6.73 0.89
CA ILE A 130 12.49 -6.38 -0.53
C ILE A 130 13.22 -7.46 -1.30
N LYS A 131 14.27 -8.07 -0.73
CA LYS A 131 14.96 -9.19 -1.39
C LYS A 131 14.04 -10.39 -1.59
N LYS A 132 13.18 -10.71 -0.61
CA LYS A 132 12.17 -11.76 -0.75
C LYS A 132 11.15 -11.40 -1.84
N ALA A 133 10.69 -10.15 -1.89
CA ALA A 133 9.77 -9.68 -2.92
C ALA A 133 10.35 -9.93 -4.32
N LYS A 134 11.61 -9.54 -4.57
CA LYS A 134 12.30 -9.80 -5.86
C LYS A 134 12.34 -11.27 -6.24
N LEU A 135 12.54 -12.17 -5.28
CA LEU A 135 12.56 -13.62 -5.53
C LEU A 135 11.17 -14.20 -5.85
N CYS A 136 10.11 -13.53 -5.41
CA CYS A 136 8.73 -13.95 -5.63
C CYS A 136 8.07 -13.24 -6.83
N THR A 137 8.72 -12.22 -7.42
CA THR A 137 8.18 -11.50 -8.58
C THR A 137 8.17 -12.40 -9.81
N LEU A 138 7.00 -12.51 -10.44
CA LEU A 138 6.82 -13.25 -11.69
C LEU A 138 6.51 -12.35 -12.89
N GLN A 139 6.30 -11.05 -12.66
CA GLN A 139 5.84 -10.09 -13.66
C GLN A 139 6.75 -8.86 -13.67
N PHE A 140 7.15 -8.42 -14.86
CA PHE A 140 8.10 -7.32 -15.06
C PHE A 140 7.62 -5.98 -14.48
N THR A 141 6.32 -5.69 -14.59
CA THR A 141 5.70 -4.44 -14.11
C THR A 141 5.91 -4.18 -12.62
N PHE A 142 6.04 -5.23 -11.80
CA PHE A 142 6.26 -5.10 -10.36
C PHE A 142 7.74 -4.93 -10.00
N GLU A 143 8.66 -5.13 -10.94
CA GLU A 143 10.09 -4.99 -10.68
C GLU A 143 10.49 -3.54 -10.44
N SER A 144 9.92 -2.58 -11.19
CA SER A 144 10.18 -1.15 -11.02
C SER A 144 9.85 -0.68 -9.60
N ASP A 145 8.66 -1.02 -9.11
CA ASP A 145 8.19 -0.58 -7.80
C ASP A 145 9.09 -1.10 -6.68
N ILE A 146 9.50 -2.36 -6.76
CA ILE A 146 10.42 -2.97 -5.80
C ILE A 146 11.77 -2.23 -5.79
N THR A 147 12.29 -1.87 -6.97
CA THR A 147 13.57 -1.15 -7.06
C THR A 147 13.49 0.28 -6.53
N GLU A 148 12.39 0.99 -6.75
CA GLU A 148 12.21 2.35 -6.24
C GLU A 148 12.04 2.36 -4.71
N VAL A 149 11.29 1.41 -4.15
CA VAL A 149 11.20 1.23 -2.69
C VAL A 149 12.57 0.88 -2.10
N GLU A 150 13.34 0.01 -2.75
CA GLU A 150 14.70 -0.33 -2.32
C GLU A 150 15.63 0.90 -2.30
N LYS A 151 15.63 1.70 -3.38
CA LYS A 151 16.42 2.93 -3.49
C LYS A 151 16.03 3.91 -2.39
N ARG A 152 14.74 4.10 -2.14
CA ARG A 152 14.23 4.99 -1.10
C ARG A 152 14.71 4.56 0.30
N ILE A 153 14.61 3.27 0.63
CA ILE A 153 15.08 2.73 1.92
C ILE A 153 16.60 2.92 2.06
N LYS A 154 17.38 2.61 1.03
CA LYS A 154 18.85 2.81 1.04
C LYS A 154 19.21 4.28 1.24
N GLY A 155 18.53 5.19 0.54
CA GLY A 155 18.73 6.63 0.72
C GLY A 155 18.45 7.09 2.16
N LYS A 156 17.41 6.56 2.82
CA LYS A 156 17.12 6.84 4.24
C LYS A 156 18.23 6.34 5.17
N ILE A 157 18.80 5.16 4.91
CA ILE A 157 19.95 4.63 5.68
C ILE A 157 21.15 5.58 5.55
N ASP A 158 21.49 5.99 4.33
CA ASP A 158 22.64 6.87 4.07
C ASP A 158 22.52 8.21 4.79
N LEU A 159 21.31 8.79 4.85
CA LEU A 159 21.04 10.01 5.60
C LEU A 159 21.32 9.84 7.10
N LEU A 160 20.92 8.71 7.68
CA LEU A 160 21.15 8.42 9.10
C LEU A 160 22.63 8.20 9.41
N GLU A 161 23.37 7.56 8.52
CA GLU A 161 24.81 7.36 8.67
C GLU A 161 25.60 8.67 8.57
N LYS A 162 25.27 9.53 7.59
CA LYS A 162 25.86 10.87 7.46
C LYS A 162 25.62 11.71 8.73
N LYS A 163 24.41 11.65 9.29
CA LYS A 163 24.05 12.35 10.56
C LYS A 163 24.85 11.82 11.77
N LYS A 164 25.15 10.53 11.82
CA LYS A 164 26.01 9.95 12.88
C LYS A 164 27.46 10.42 12.76
N LYS A 165 28.02 10.45 11.55
CA LYS A 165 29.39 10.90 11.28
C LYS A 165 29.59 12.38 11.64
N SER A 166 28.65 13.26 11.28
CA SER A 166 28.72 14.71 11.59
C SER A 166 28.54 15.03 13.08
N LYS A 167 27.77 14.23 13.83
CA LYS A 167 27.67 14.37 15.29
C LYS A 167 28.98 13.95 15.99
N LYS A 168 29.66 12.91 15.48
CA LYS A 168 30.94 12.44 16.04
C LYS A 168 32.05 13.48 15.87
N SER A 169 32.19 14.07 14.68
CA SER A 169 33.19 15.11 14.43
C SER A 169 33.01 16.37 15.28
N LYS A 170 31.76 16.82 15.53
CA LYS A 170 31.47 17.94 16.44
C LYS A 170 31.77 17.64 17.91
N LYS A 171 31.66 16.37 18.34
CA LYS A 171 31.95 15.96 19.72
C LYS A 171 33.47 15.87 19.95
N ASP A 172 34.21 15.40 18.94
CA ASP A 172 35.67 15.30 18.99
C ASP A 172 36.35 16.68 18.91
N SER A 173 35.77 17.65 18.17
CA SER A 173 36.28 19.04 18.15
C SER A 173 36.09 19.75 19.49
N LYS A 174 34.92 19.61 20.13
CA LYS A 174 34.67 20.16 21.48
C LYS A 174 35.57 19.56 22.55
N LYS A 175 35.96 18.28 22.43
CA LYS A 175 36.88 17.62 23.37
C LYS A 175 38.34 18.07 23.24
N LYS A 176 38.73 18.65 22.10
CA LYS A 176 40.08 19.19 21.87
C LYS A 176 40.21 20.68 22.22
N SER A 177 39.09 21.34 22.55
CA SER A 177 39.04 22.78 22.86
C SER A 177 38.95 23.06 24.37
N ASN A 178 38.88 22.01 25.19
CA ASN A 178 39.01 22.03 26.66
C ASN A 178 40.29 21.29 27.04
#